data_AF-T0YP05-F1
#
_entry.id   AF-T0YP05-F1
#
_cell.length_a   1.000
_cell.length_b   1.000
_cell.length_c   1.000
_cell.angle_alpha   90.00
_cell.angle_beta   90.00
_cell.angle_gamma   90.00
#
_symmetry.space_group_name_H-M   'P 1'
#
loop_
_entity.id
_entity.type
_entity.pdbx_description
1 polymer ?
#
loop_
_entity_poly.entity_id
_entity_poly.type
_entity_poly.pdbx_seq_one_letter_code
_entity_poly.pdbx_strand_id
1 'polypeptide(L)' 'CTIGKASFEINALKENLAALIADLHRAKPPTAKGQYLKRVTVSSTMGPGVLVDQATLSG' A
#
# COMPACT_ATOMS: atom_id res chain seq x y z
N CYS A 1 3.51 -0.07 7.89
CA CYS A 1 4.71 -0.76 7.38
C CYS A 1 5.55 0.22 6.58
N THR A 2 6.86 0.20 6.75
CA THR A 2 7.79 1.02 5.94
C THR A 2 8.03 0.33 4.60
N ILE A 3 7.67 0.98 3.50
CA ILE A 3 7.84 0.44 2.12
C ILE A 3 9.19 0.81 1.48
N GLY A 4 10.01 1.62 2.17
CA GLY A 4 11.30 2.09 1.68
C GLY A 4 11.75 3.38 2.35
N LYS A 5 12.78 4.02 1.76
CA LYS A 5 13.27 5.35 2.10
C LYS A 5 13.01 6.32 0.95
N ALA A 6 12.95 7.61 1.25
CA ALA A 6 12.75 8.66 0.23
C ALA A 6 13.86 8.69 -0.84
N SER A 7 15.03 8.09 -0.58
CA SER A 7 16.14 7.97 -1.52
C SER A 7 16.03 6.80 -2.50
N PHE A 8 14.93 6.03 -2.46
CA PHE A 8 14.70 4.94 -3.40
C PHE A 8 14.14 5.46 -4.71
N GLU A 9 14.35 4.69 -5.78
CA GLU A 9 13.74 4.98 -7.07
C GLU A 9 12.22 4.86 -6.99
N ILE A 10 11.51 5.68 -7.78
CA ILE A 10 10.05 5.72 -7.82
C ILE A 10 9.47 4.36 -8.23
N ASN A 11 10.12 3.67 -9.19
CA ASN A 11 9.70 2.36 -9.67
C ASN A 11 9.77 1.31 -8.57
N ALA A 12 10.90 1.24 -7.85
CA ALA A 12 11.08 0.33 -6.73
C ALA A 12 10.07 0.57 -5.59
N LEU A 13 9.76 1.84 -5.28
CA LEU A 13 8.73 2.17 -4.28
C LEU A 13 7.33 1.72 -4.70
N LYS A 14 7.00 1.83 -5.99
CA LYS A 14 5.73 1.37 -6.54
C LYS A 14 5.61 -0.16 -6.49
N GLU A 15 6.66 -0.87 -6.85
CA GLU A 15 6.72 -2.34 -6.78
C GLU A 15 6.58 -2.86 -5.35
N ASN A 16 7.29 -2.25 -4.39
CA ASN A 16 7.18 -2.61 -2.97
C ASN A 16 5.76 -2.40 -2.43
N LEU A 17 5.10 -1.31 -2.85
CA LEU A 17 3.73 -1.02 -2.45
C LEU A 17 2.75 -2.04 -3.06
N ALA A 18 2.92 -2.41 -4.33
CA ALA A 18 2.10 -3.42 -4.99
C ALA A 18 2.27 -4.81 -4.36
N ALA A 19 3.50 -5.22 -4.08
CA ALA A 19 3.80 -6.49 -3.40
C ALA A 19 3.13 -6.56 -2.02
N LEU A 20 3.22 -5.48 -1.23
CA LEU A 20 2.62 -5.42 0.09
C LEU A 20 1.09 -5.50 0.04
N ILE A 21 0.45 -4.87 -0.95
CA ILE A 21 -1.00 -4.97 -1.13
C ILE A 21 -1.40 -6.39 -1.55
N ALA A 22 -0.66 -7.03 -2.47
CA ALA A 22 -0.91 -8.41 -2.87
C ALA A 22 -0.81 -9.38 -1.69
N ASP A 23 0.19 -9.22 -0.83
CA ASP A 23 0.36 -10.02 0.38
C ASP A 23 -0.76 -9.78 1.40
N LEU A 24 -1.22 -8.53 1.57
CA LEU A 24 -2.38 -8.23 2.42
C LEU A 24 -3.67 -8.84 1.87
N HIS A 25 -3.86 -8.88 0.55
CA HIS A 25 -5.00 -9.57 -0.05
C HIS A 25 -4.95 -11.08 0.19
N ARG A 26 -3.76 -11.70 0.09
CA ARG A 26 -3.57 -13.13 0.41
C ARG A 26 -3.77 -13.43 1.89
N ALA A 27 -3.34 -12.51 2.76
CA ALA A 27 -3.52 -12.61 4.20
C ALA A 27 -4.96 -12.30 4.66
N LYS A 28 -5.90 -12.00 3.75
CA LYS A 28 -7.30 -11.76 4.09
C LYS A 28 -7.90 -13.05 4.71
N PRO A 29 -8.33 -13.02 5.98
CA PRO A 29 -8.94 -14.18 6.60
C PRO A 29 -10.31 -14.47 5.97
N PRO A 30 -10.69 -15.75 5.78
CA PRO A 30 -11.93 -16.15 5.12
C PRO A 30 -13.20 -15.70 5.87
N THR A 31 -13.06 -15.36 7.16
CA THR A 31 -14.14 -14.81 7.99
C THR A 31 -14.40 -13.32 7.75
N ALA A 32 -13.51 -12.59 7.07
CA ALA A 32 -13.68 -11.17 6.77
C ALA A 32 -14.64 -10.97 5.58
N LYS A 33 -15.92 -10.74 5.89
CA LYS A 33 -16.94 -10.35 4.91
C LYS A 33 -16.78 -8.86 4.53
N GLY A 34 -16.71 -8.56 3.24
CA GLY A 34 -16.61 -7.19 2.71
C GLY A 34 -15.21 -6.73 2.30
N GLN A 35 -15.03 -5.40 2.19
CA GLN A 35 -13.74 -4.76 1.87
C GLN A 35 -12.77 -4.87 3.05
N TYR A 36 -11.66 -5.59 2.84
CA TYR A 36 -10.62 -5.80 3.85
C TYR A 36 -9.72 -4.56 4.00
N LEU A 37 -9.37 -3.92 2.89
CA LEU A 37 -8.57 -2.69 2.84
C LEU A 37 -9.51 -1.49 2.61
N LYS A 38 -9.73 -0.68 3.64
CA LYS A 38 -10.62 0.50 3.55
C LYS A 38 -9.91 1.74 3.01
N ARG A 39 -8.66 1.95 3.39
CA ARG A 39 -7.91 3.17 3.06
C ARG A 39 -6.42 2.89 3.03
N VAL A 40 -5.72 3.44 2.04
CA VAL A 40 -4.26 3.42 1.94
C VAL A 40 -3.75 4.85 1.98
N THR A 41 -2.86 5.14 2.92
CA THR A 41 -2.24 6.45 3.08
C THR A 41 -0.73 6.28 3.12
N VAL A 42 -0.03 7.01 2.27
CA VAL A 42 1.43 7.04 2.23
C VAL A 42 1.91 8.32 2.90
N SER A 43 2.81 8.18 3.88
CA SER A 43 3.41 9.33 4.57
C SER A 43 4.91 9.13 4.70
N SER A 44 5.65 10.23 4.63
CA SER A 44 7.05 10.28 5.05
C SER A 44 7.15 10.52 6.55
N THR A 45 8.26 10.14 7.18
CA THR A 45 8.48 10.23 8.63
C THR A 45 8.18 11.62 9.22
N MET A 46 8.39 12.69 8.47
CA MET A 46 8.19 14.08 8.90
C MET A 46 7.28 14.88 7.95
N GLY A 47 6.45 14.22 7.13
CA GLY A 47 5.64 14.90 6.11
C GLY A 47 4.16 14.52 6.16
N PRO A 48 3.30 15.31 5.49
CA PRO A 48 1.88 15.04 5.44
C PRO A 48 1.60 13.70 4.76
N GLY A 49 0.56 13.00 5.23
CA GLY A 49 0.10 11.77 4.61
C GLY A 49 -0.79 12.06 3.40
N VAL A 50 -0.48 11.42 2.27
CA VAL A 50 -1.29 11.49 1.04
C VAL A 50 -2.15 10.24 0.94
N LEU A 51 -3.43 10.43 0.68
CA LEU A 51 -4.36 9.33 0.40
C LEU A 51 -4.04 8.77 -0.99
N VAL A 52 -3.78 7.48 -1.09
CA VAL A 52 -3.55 6.80 -2.35
C VAL A 52 -4.77 5.97 -2.70
N ASP A 53 -5.26 6.14 -3.92
CA ASP A 53 -6.41 5.40 -4.40
C ASP A 53 -6.00 3.96 -4.75
N GLN A 54 -6.75 2.99 -4.22
CA GLN A 54 -6.49 1.56 -4.41
C GLN A 54 -6.79 1.12 -5.85
N ALA A 55 -7.69 1.82 -6.55
CA ALA A 55 -8.08 1.49 -7.93
C ALA A 55 -6.95 1.73 -8.96
N THR A 56 -6.01 2.63 -8.65
CA THR A 56 -4.89 2.95 -9.56
C THR A 56 -3.77 1.91 -9.52
N LEU A 57 -3.83 0.98 -8.54
CA LEU A 57 -2.79 -0.04 -8.35
C LEU A 57 -3.16 -1.42 -8.90
N SER A 58 -4.36 -1.59 -9.43
CA SER A 58 -4.85 -2.84 -10.05
C SER A 58 -4.73 -2.85 -11.58
N GLY A 59 -3.92 -1.96 -12.16
CA GLY A 59 -3.63 -1.90 -13.59
C GLY A 59 -2.30 -2.52 -13.95
#